data_AF-A0A2S8XBU7-F1
#
_entry.id   AF-A0A2S8XBU7-F1
#
_cell.length_a   1.000
_cell.length_b   1.000
_cell.length_c   1.000
_cell.angle_alpha   90.00
_cell.angle_beta   90.00
_cell.angle_gamma   90.00
#
_symmetry.space_group_name_H-M   'P 1'
#
loop_
_entity.id
_entity.type
_entity.pdbx_description
1 polymer ?
#
loop_
_entity_poly.entity_id
_entity_poly.type
_entity_poly.pdbx_seq_one_letter_code
_entity_poly.pdbx_strand_id
1 'polypeptide(L)'
;MSVNPFEGYRITSSFGYRIHPIHGGQTFHRGIDLVTEPWNGPVYAFMEGRVCFASEGVTGSGFGGYGLTVALQDHRGYLHCYAHLSRIAVTVGQRVKRGQLIGNQGSTGQSTGPHVHYEIRKTSAPSYGYTASEDGVTEPGAYLQAEYGTASQEQEAPPMTTEQKKVFEAMQKTLEIQGGWIQQQEQLSNMDCPAWAQQAFDYYRPFIMNDKGSYEFWRLLVIMYRKEKGIQVHSESDI
;
A
#
# COMPACT_ATOMS: atom_id res chain seq x y z
N MET A 1 1.92 -13.93 0.87
CA MET A 1 2.82 -12.80 0.52
C MET A 1 2.03 -11.84 -0.35
N SER A 2 2.07 -10.53 -0.08
CA SER A 2 1.41 -9.54 -0.95
C SER A 2 2.13 -9.51 -2.30
N VAL A 3 1.45 -9.93 -3.37
CA VAL A 3 1.97 -9.82 -4.74
C VAL A 3 2.06 -8.34 -5.10
N ASN A 4 3.22 -7.87 -5.57
CA ASN A 4 3.32 -6.51 -6.13
C ASN A 4 2.59 -6.52 -7.48
N PRO A 5 1.46 -5.79 -7.63
CA PRO A 5 0.67 -5.89 -8.85
C PRO A 5 1.29 -5.17 -10.05
N PHE A 6 2.35 -4.39 -9.83
CA PHE A 6 3.07 -3.60 -10.84
C PHE A 6 4.50 -4.13 -11.07
N GLU A 7 4.69 -5.44 -10.93
CA GLU A 7 5.98 -6.06 -11.25
C GLU A 7 6.48 -5.64 -12.64
N GLY A 8 7.75 -5.22 -12.72
CA GLY A 8 8.35 -4.66 -13.94
C GLY A 8 8.15 -3.14 -14.13
N TYR A 9 7.46 -2.46 -13.21
CA TYR A 9 7.32 -1.00 -13.18
C TYR A 9 7.85 -0.41 -11.87
N ARG A 10 8.31 0.83 -11.95
CA ARG A 10 8.62 1.67 -10.79
C ARG A 10 7.52 2.73 -10.64
N ILE A 11 6.97 2.85 -9.44
CA ILE A 11 6.02 3.92 -9.11
C ILE A 11 6.80 5.21 -8.90
N THR A 12 6.43 6.27 -9.61
CA THR A 12 7.05 7.60 -9.56
C THR A 12 6.14 8.65 -8.93
N SER A 13 4.83 8.45 -8.99
CA SER A 13 3.86 9.24 -8.23
C SER A 13 2.72 8.36 -7.73
N SER A 14 2.40 8.48 -6.44
CA SER A 14 1.35 7.71 -5.77
C SER A 14 -0.03 8.35 -5.96
N PHE A 15 -1.06 7.54 -5.74
CA PHE A 15 -2.46 7.98 -5.69
C PHE A 15 -2.75 8.86 -4.48
N GLY A 16 -3.70 9.79 -4.61
CA GLY A 16 -4.20 10.60 -3.50
C GLY A 16 -3.79 12.07 -3.56
N TYR A 17 -4.05 12.79 -2.48
CA TYR A 17 -3.71 14.21 -2.39
C TYR A 17 -2.20 14.43 -2.37
N ARG A 18 -1.72 15.30 -3.26
CA ARG A 18 -0.33 15.72 -3.31
C ARG A 18 -0.23 17.23 -3.45
N ILE A 19 0.91 17.79 -3.07
CA ILE A 19 1.25 19.17 -3.38
C ILE A 19 1.56 19.24 -4.88
N HIS A 20 0.88 20.13 -5.61
CA HIS A 20 1.07 20.30 -7.05
C HIS A 20 2.52 20.73 -7.31
N PRO A 21 3.29 19.99 -8.14
CA PRO A 21 4.73 20.18 -8.25
C PRO A 21 5.14 21.56 -8.80
N ILE A 22 4.22 22.23 -9.52
CA ILE A 22 4.48 23.52 -10.16
C ILE A 22 3.90 24.73 -9.39
N HIS A 23 2.76 24.58 -8.70
CA HIS A 23 2.01 25.73 -8.15
C HIS A 23 1.79 25.65 -6.63
N GLY A 24 2.23 24.59 -5.97
CA GLY A 24 2.15 24.44 -4.51
C GLY A 24 0.74 24.19 -3.93
N GLY A 25 -0.32 24.29 -4.72
CA GLY A 25 -1.68 23.96 -4.30
C GLY A 25 -1.89 22.45 -4.12
N GLN A 26 -2.77 22.02 -3.21
CA GLN A 26 -3.14 20.60 -3.15
C GLN A 26 -3.89 20.19 -4.42
N THR A 27 -3.43 19.12 -5.06
CA THR A 27 -4.11 18.48 -6.18
C THR A 27 -4.31 17.01 -5.86
N PHE A 28 -5.47 16.48 -6.22
CA PHE A 28 -5.74 15.05 -6.10
C PHE A 28 -5.20 14.31 -7.33
N HIS A 29 -4.31 13.34 -7.10
CA HIS A 29 -3.81 12.45 -8.13
C HIS A 29 -4.70 11.21 -8.20
N ARG A 30 -5.50 11.11 -9.26
CA ARG A 30 -6.54 10.06 -9.45
C ARG A 30 -6.00 8.67 -9.76
N GLY A 31 -4.72 8.56 -10.04
CA GLY A 31 -4.08 7.32 -10.45
C GLY A 31 -2.70 7.21 -9.84
N ILE A 32 -1.88 6.39 -10.45
CA ILE A 32 -0.45 6.26 -10.15
C ILE A 32 0.35 6.49 -11.43
N ASP A 33 1.53 7.08 -11.29
CA ASP A 33 2.43 7.30 -12.41
C ASP A 33 3.51 6.22 -12.37
N LEU A 34 3.56 5.40 -13.41
CA LEU A 34 4.44 4.25 -13.54
C LEU A 34 5.49 4.49 -14.61
N VAL A 35 6.70 3.97 -14.38
CA VAL A 35 7.75 3.94 -15.41
C VAL A 35 8.28 2.53 -15.59
N THR A 36 8.53 2.17 -16.84
CA THR A 36 9.22 0.96 -17.28
C THR A 36 10.45 1.33 -18.13
N GLU A 37 11.35 0.37 -18.28
CA GLU A 37 12.60 0.48 -19.03
C GLU A 37 12.51 -0.34 -20.33
N PRO A 38 13.00 0.16 -21.48
CA PRO A 38 13.47 1.54 -21.71
C PRO A 38 12.33 2.56 -21.67
N TRP A 39 12.61 3.85 -21.86
CA TRP A 39 11.61 4.93 -21.77
C TRP A 39 10.37 4.77 -22.69
N ASN A 40 10.46 3.94 -23.74
CA ASN A 40 9.36 3.56 -24.64
C ASN A 40 8.96 2.07 -24.50
N GLY A 41 9.24 1.48 -23.33
CA GLY A 41 9.04 0.07 -23.04
C GLY A 41 7.59 -0.37 -23.17
N PRO A 42 7.36 -1.69 -23.26
CA PRO A 42 6.03 -2.26 -23.46
C PRO A 42 5.14 -2.02 -22.24
N VAL A 43 3.87 -1.70 -22.50
CA VAL A 43 2.83 -1.55 -21.48
C VAL A 43 1.85 -2.70 -21.63
N TYR A 44 1.64 -3.42 -20.53
CA TYR A 44 0.79 -4.61 -20.47
C TYR A 44 -0.47 -4.34 -19.65
N ALA A 45 -1.57 -5.01 -20.01
CA ALA A 45 -2.81 -4.94 -19.28
C ALA A 45 -2.65 -5.54 -17.88
N PHE A 46 -2.91 -4.75 -16.83
CA PHE A 46 -2.93 -5.22 -15.44
C PHE A 46 -4.19 -6.04 -15.16
N MET A 47 -5.29 -5.80 -15.89
CA MET A 47 -6.52 -6.58 -15.78
C MET A 47 -6.96 -7.08 -17.14
N GLU A 48 -7.62 -8.24 -17.14
CA GLU A 48 -8.39 -8.65 -18.30
C GLU A 48 -9.65 -7.79 -18.45
N GLY A 49 -10.12 -7.64 -19.68
CA GLY A 49 -11.28 -6.82 -19.95
C GLY A 49 -11.55 -6.60 -21.42
N ARG A 50 -12.54 -5.76 -21.70
CA ARG A 50 -12.86 -5.31 -23.06
C ARG A 50 -12.35 -3.88 -23.25
N VAL A 51 -11.64 -3.64 -24.35
CA VAL A 51 -11.21 -2.30 -24.74
C VAL A 51 -12.43 -1.44 -25.04
N CYS A 52 -12.66 -0.40 -24.26
CA CYS A 52 -13.75 0.56 -24.44
C CYS A 52 -13.25 1.89 -25.05
N PHE A 53 -11.95 2.18 -24.95
CA PHE A 53 -11.31 3.34 -25.57
C PHE A 53 -9.89 2.98 -26.01
N ALA A 54 -9.48 3.45 -27.19
CA ALA A 54 -8.15 3.23 -27.73
C ALA A 54 -7.86 4.31 -28.80
N SER A 55 -7.56 5.54 -28.34
CA SER A 55 -7.31 6.68 -29.23
C SER A 55 -6.60 7.81 -28.48
N GLU A 56 -6.40 8.95 -29.14
CA GLU A 56 -5.96 10.17 -28.50
C GLU A 56 -7.08 10.80 -27.66
N GLY A 57 -6.77 11.12 -26.41
CA GLY A 57 -7.69 11.74 -25.45
C GLY A 57 -7.88 13.23 -25.72
N VAL A 58 -8.93 13.54 -26.49
CA VAL A 58 -9.34 14.92 -26.81
C VAL A 58 -10.25 15.51 -25.73
N THR A 59 -10.27 16.83 -25.58
CA THR A 59 -11.19 17.53 -24.66
C THR A 59 -12.64 17.12 -24.95
N GLY A 60 -13.40 16.79 -23.91
CA GLY A 60 -14.77 16.29 -24.02
C GLY A 60 -14.90 14.78 -24.22
N SER A 61 -13.84 14.07 -24.60
CA SER A 61 -13.82 12.58 -24.62
C SER A 61 -13.79 11.96 -23.23
N GLY A 62 -13.50 12.77 -22.21
CA GLY A 62 -13.23 12.28 -20.86
C GLY A 62 -11.82 11.78 -20.57
N PHE A 63 -10.97 11.83 -21.60
CA PHE A 63 -9.52 11.61 -21.52
C PHE A 63 -8.74 12.86 -21.94
N GLY A 64 -9.36 14.05 -21.83
CA GLY A 64 -8.71 15.31 -22.18
C GLY A 64 -7.37 15.47 -21.44
N GLY A 65 -6.29 15.67 -22.20
CA GLY A 65 -4.94 15.80 -21.65
C GLY A 65 -4.22 14.48 -21.38
N TYR A 66 -4.87 13.33 -21.55
CA TYR A 66 -4.26 12.02 -21.30
C TYR A 66 -3.39 11.53 -22.48
N GLY A 67 -3.46 12.21 -23.64
CA GLY A 67 -2.74 11.80 -24.84
C GLY A 67 -3.26 10.46 -25.37
N LEU A 68 -2.40 9.66 -25.99
CA LEU A 68 -2.79 8.32 -26.44
C LEU A 68 -3.16 7.47 -25.22
N THR A 69 -4.40 7.00 -25.21
CA THR A 69 -5.01 6.34 -24.06
C THR A 69 -5.67 5.05 -24.48
N VAL A 70 -5.49 4.01 -23.66
CA VAL A 70 -6.26 2.77 -23.71
C VAL A 70 -7.09 2.67 -22.44
N ALA A 71 -8.39 2.39 -22.55
CA ALA A 71 -9.25 2.10 -21.41
C ALA A 71 -9.90 0.72 -21.57
N LEU A 72 -9.80 -0.11 -20.53
CA LEU A 72 -10.35 -1.46 -20.47
C LEU A 72 -11.47 -1.50 -19.43
N GLN A 73 -12.61 -2.08 -19.78
CA GLN A 73 -13.64 -2.42 -18.80
C GLN A 73 -13.45 -3.86 -18.31
N ASP A 74 -13.31 -4.03 -17.01
CA ASP A 74 -13.21 -5.34 -16.39
C ASP A 74 -14.58 -6.01 -16.15
N HIS A 75 -14.58 -7.19 -15.52
CA HIS A 75 -15.81 -7.94 -15.23
C HIS A 75 -16.74 -7.26 -14.21
N ARG A 76 -16.21 -6.33 -13.40
CA ARG A 76 -16.96 -5.57 -12.39
C ARG A 76 -17.49 -4.25 -12.94
N GLY A 77 -17.16 -3.92 -14.19
CA GLY A 77 -17.54 -2.68 -14.85
C GLY A 77 -16.60 -1.50 -14.56
N TYR A 78 -15.47 -1.72 -13.89
CA TYR A 78 -14.46 -0.68 -13.63
C TYR A 78 -13.64 -0.41 -14.89
N LEU A 79 -13.26 0.84 -15.09
CA LEU A 79 -12.46 1.28 -16.23
C LEU A 79 -10.99 1.45 -15.83
N HIS A 80 -10.14 0.58 -16.35
CA HIS A 80 -8.69 0.62 -16.23
C HIS A 80 -8.11 1.46 -17.36
N CYS A 81 -7.59 2.64 -17.03
CA CYS A 81 -7.14 3.65 -17.99
C CYS A 81 -5.61 3.74 -17.99
N TYR A 82 -5.01 3.65 -19.17
CA TYR A 82 -3.56 3.72 -19.42
C TYR A 82 -3.28 4.89 -20.34
N ALA A 83 -2.68 5.95 -19.81
CA ALA A 83 -2.50 7.22 -20.49
C ALA A 83 -1.02 7.52 -20.80
N HIS A 84 -0.82 8.60 -21.54
CA HIS A 84 0.47 9.12 -22.01
C HIS A 84 1.25 8.16 -22.91
N LEU A 85 0.58 7.17 -23.51
CA LEU A 85 1.24 6.16 -24.34
C LEU A 85 1.94 6.79 -25.55
N SER A 86 3.02 6.18 -26.04
CA SER A 86 3.64 6.57 -27.32
C SER A 86 3.02 5.84 -28.50
N ARG A 87 2.42 4.68 -28.24
CA ARG A 87 1.77 3.82 -29.24
C ARG A 87 0.67 3.00 -28.59
N ILE A 88 -0.40 2.77 -29.34
CA ILE A 88 -1.49 1.86 -29.00
C ILE A 88 -1.34 0.56 -29.81
N ALA A 89 -1.49 -0.58 -29.16
CA ALA A 89 -1.36 -1.92 -29.76
C ALA A 89 -2.68 -2.70 -29.83
N VAL A 90 -3.80 -2.09 -29.40
CA VAL A 90 -5.13 -2.70 -29.33
C VAL A 90 -6.20 -1.81 -29.97
N THR A 91 -7.37 -2.38 -30.22
CA THR A 91 -8.50 -1.66 -30.85
C THR A 91 -9.76 -1.74 -30.00
N VAL A 92 -10.66 -0.76 -30.15
CA VAL A 92 -11.93 -0.73 -29.42
C VAL A 92 -12.75 -1.99 -29.72
N GLY A 93 -13.30 -2.59 -28.67
CA GLY A 93 -14.07 -3.83 -28.73
C GLY A 93 -13.25 -5.11 -28.55
N GLN A 94 -11.92 -5.04 -28.67
CA GLN A 94 -11.03 -6.17 -28.46
C GLN A 94 -11.09 -6.65 -26.99
N ARG A 95 -11.11 -7.97 -26.78
CA ARG A 95 -10.89 -8.57 -25.45
C ARG A 95 -9.40 -8.72 -25.22
N VAL A 96 -8.92 -8.29 -24.06
CA VAL A 96 -7.53 -8.39 -23.66
C VAL A 96 -7.42 -9.22 -22.40
N LYS A 97 -6.38 -10.05 -22.33
CA LYS A 97 -6.03 -10.81 -21.12
C LYS A 97 -5.07 -10.01 -20.25
N ARG A 98 -5.03 -10.29 -18.95
CA ARG A 98 -3.95 -9.81 -18.08
C ARG A 98 -2.58 -10.19 -18.66
N GLY A 99 -1.64 -9.26 -18.65
CA GLY A 99 -0.29 -9.42 -19.22
C GLY A 99 -0.23 -9.26 -20.74
N GLN A 100 -1.34 -8.99 -21.43
CA GLN A 100 -1.33 -8.74 -22.86
C GLN A 100 -0.78 -7.34 -23.18
N LEU A 101 0.03 -7.21 -24.23
CA LEU A 101 0.54 -5.93 -24.71
C LEU A 101 -0.61 -5.03 -25.17
N ILE A 102 -0.69 -3.81 -24.63
CA ILE A 102 -1.71 -2.81 -24.98
C ILE A 102 -1.12 -1.54 -25.60
N GLY A 103 0.16 -1.29 -25.40
CA GLY A 103 0.84 -0.13 -25.96
C GLY A 103 2.28 -0.01 -25.50
N ASN A 104 2.83 1.19 -25.64
CA ASN A 104 4.18 1.53 -25.21
C ASN A 104 4.15 2.78 -24.34
N GLN A 105 5.02 2.84 -23.34
CA GLN A 105 5.23 4.02 -22.52
C GLN A 105 5.58 5.22 -23.41
N GLY A 106 5.11 6.41 -23.05
CA GLY A 106 5.39 7.62 -23.80
C GLY A 106 5.24 8.86 -22.95
N SER A 107 5.07 9.99 -23.63
CA SER A 107 4.88 11.30 -23.01
C SER A 107 3.88 12.14 -23.80
N THR A 108 2.86 11.50 -24.40
CA THR A 108 1.83 12.21 -25.19
C THR A 108 0.82 12.91 -24.28
N GLY A 109 0.14 13.93 -24.79
CA GLY A 109 -0.80 14.74 -24.00
C GLY A 109 -0.08 15.66 -23.01
N GLN A 110 -0.70 15.88 -21.85
CA GLN A 110 -0.18 16.74 -20.79
C GLN A 110 0.70 15.92 -19.84
N SER A 111 1.93 15.67 -20.24
CA SER A 111 2.92 14.92 -19.47
C SER A 111 4.23 15.70 -19.33
N THR A 112 4.87 15.61 -18.16
CA THR A 112 6.18 16.24 -17.88
C THR A 112 7.37 15.37 -18.29
N GLY A 113 7.14 14.13 -18.72
CA GLY A 113 8.19 13.21 -19.16
C GLY A 113 7.67 11.77 -19.36
N PRO A 114 8.50 10.83 -19.87
CA PRO A 114 8.05 9.48 -20.18
C PRO A 114 7.54 8.70 -18.96
N HIS A 115 6.24 8.39 -18.94
CA HIS A 115 5.59 7.56 -17.92
C HIS A 115 4.22 7.05 -18.42
N VAL A 116 3.62 6.13 -17.68
CA VAL A 116 2.24 5.68 -17.85
C VAL A 116 1.44 6.17 -16.65
N HIS A 117 0.46 7.03 -16.90
CA HIS A 117 -0.54 7.35 -15.89
C HIS A 117 -1.60 6.25 -15.90
N TYR A 118 -1.73 5.54 -14.77
CA TYR A 118 -2.67 4.43 -14.59
C TYR A 118 -3.74 4.79 -13.57
N GLU A 119 -5.00 4.78 -14.02
CA GLU A 119 -6.18 5.16 -13.24
C GLU A 119 -7.23 4.05 -13.30
N ILE A 120 -7.93 3.80 -12.19
CA ILE A 120 -9.09 2.92 -12.17
C ILE A 120 -10.34 3.74 -11.80
N ARG A 121 -11.26 3.88 -12.75
CA ARG A 121 -12.54 4.59 -12.56
C ARG A 121 -13.65 3.61 -12.19
N LYS A 122 -14.47 3.99 -11.22
CA LYS A 122 -15.69 3.27 -10.83
C LYS A 122 -16.75 3.45 -11.91
N THR A 123 -17.63 2.46 -12.09
CA THR A 123 -18.75 2.51 -13.04
C THR A 123 -19.71 3.69 -12.80
N SER A 124 -19.76 4.22 -11.58
CA SER A 124 -20.60 5.35 -11.17
C SER A 124 -19.97 6.72 -11.42
N ALA A 125 -18.68 6.80 -11.79
CA ALA A 125 -18.11 8.04 -12.31
C ALA A 125 -18.75 8.32 -13.69
N PRO A 126 -19.06 9.58 -14.04
CA PRO A 126 -19.64 9.90 -15.35
C PRO A 126 -18.88 9.14 -16.43
N SER A 127 -19.61 8.58 -17.42
CA SER A 127 -19.11 7.47 -18.26
C SER A 127 -17.75 7.69 -18.91
N TYR A 128 -17.30 8.96 -19.00
CA TYR A 128 -15.91 9.30 -19.24
C TYR A 128 -15.42 10.54 -18.44
N GLY A 129 -16.18 11.12 -17.50
CA GLY A 129 -15.88 12.45 -16.95
C GLY A 129 -14.74 12.54 -15.92
N TYR A 130 -14.26 13.78 -15.74
CA TYR A 130 -13.26 14.19 -14.74
C TYR A 130 -13.89 14.25 -13.34
N THR A 131 -13.24 13.65 -12.32
CA THR A 131 -13.58 13.90 -10.90
C THR A 131 -12.47 14.69 -10.22
N ALA A 132 -12.83 15.66 -9.38
CA ALA A 132 -11.87 16.45 -8.61
C ALA A 132 -11.44 15.74 -7.30
N SER A 133 -12.17 14.68 -6.91
CA SER A 133 -12.02 13.91 -5.67
C SER A 133 -11.93 12.41 -5.95
N GLU A 134 -11.75 11.63 -4.89
CA GLU A 134 -11.72 10.16 -4.89
C GLU A 134 -13.05 9.48 -5.23
N ASP A 135 -14.16 10.21 -5.23
CA ASP A 135 -15.52 9.65 -5.30
C ASP A 135 -15.73 8.76 -6.54
N GLY A 136 -15.07 9.08 -7.66
CA GLY A 136 -15.17 8.34 -8.93
C GLY A 136 -14.03 7.36 -9.23
N VAL A 137 -13.01 7.28 -8.39
CA VAL A 137 -11.82 6.46 -8.63
C VAL A 137 -11.52 5.53 -7.47
N THR A 138 -10.65 4.56 -7.69
CA THR A 138 -10.14 3.69 -6.63
C THR A 138 -8.63 3.66 -6.68
N GLU A 139 -8.01 3.47 -5.52
CA GLU A 139 -6.56 3.32 -5.41
C GLU A 139 -6.13 2.07 -6.23
N PRO A 140 -5.29 2.23 -7.28
CA PRO A 140 -5.01 1.13 -8.19
C PRO A 140 -4.25 -0.05 -7.56
N GLY A 141 -3.34 0.21 -6.62
CA GLY A 141 -2.56 -0.83 -5.96
C GLY A 141 -3.43 -1.78 -5.13
N ALA A 142 -4.26 -1.24 -4.26
CA ALA A 142 -5.18 -1.95 -3.40
C ALA A 142 -6.20 -2.75 -4.21
N TYR A 143 -6.72 -2.17 -5.30
CA TYR A 143 -7.64 -2.89 -6.20
C TYR A 143 -7.00 -4.15 -6.77
N LEU A 144 -5.81 -4.02 -7.38
CA LEU A 144 -5.14 -5.14 -8.01
C LEU A 144 -4.63 -6.18 -7.00
N GLN A 145 -4.20 -5.75 -5.81
CA GLN A 145 -3.82 -6.68 -4.75
C GLN A 145 -5.00 -7.54 -4.29
N ALA A 146 -6.17 -6.93 -4.10
CA ALA A 146 -7.39 -7.65 -3.75
C ALA A 146 -7.76 -8.64 -4.86
N GLU A 147 -7.70 -8.22 -6.13
CA GLU A 147 -8.04 -9.07 -7.25
C GLU A 147 -7.06 -10.25 -7.41
N TYR A 148 -5.75 -9.98 -7.38
CA TYR A 148 -4.73 -11.02 -7.52
C TYR A 148 -4.73 -11.98 -6.33
N GLY A 149 -5.09 -11.51 -5.13
CA GLY A 149 -5.27 -12.36 -3.96
C GLY A 149 -6.40 -13.39 -4.10
N THR A 150 -7.43 -13.08 -4.89
CA THR A 150 -8.52 -14.03 -5.21
C THR A 150 -8.20 -14.93 -6.40
N ALA A 151 -7.27 -14.51 -7.28
CA ALA A 151 -6.92 -15.20 -8.53
C ALA A 151 -5.74 -16.18 -8.42
N SER A 152 -5.16 -16.40 -7.23
CA SER A 152 -4.21 -17.49 -7.01
C SER A 152 -4.94 -18.84 -7.06
N GLN A 153 -5.20 -19.33 -8.27
CA GLN A 153 -5.22 -20.77 -8.47
C GLN A 153 -3.80 -21.28 -8.20
N GLU A 154 -3.71 -22.30 -7.36
CA GLU A 154 -2.51 -23.07 -7.07
C GLU A 154 -1.86 -23.54 -8.37
N GLN A 155 -0.89 -22.80 -8.86
CA GLN A 155 0.24 -23.48 -9.49
C GLN A 155 1.08 -23.99 -8.34
N GLU A 156 1.00 -25.30 -8.09
CA GLU A 156 1.95 -25.98 -7.20
C GLU A 156 3.35 -25.56 -7.63
N ALA A 157 3.98 -24.70 -6.81
CA ALA A 157 5.41 -24.48 -6.91
C ALA A 157 6.06 -25.88 -6.88
N PRO A 158 7.08 -26.15 -7.72
CA PRO A 158 7.77 -27.42 -7.69
C PRO A 158 8.11 -27.74 -6.24
N PRO A 159 7.86 -28.98 -5.76
CA PRO A 159 7.96 -29.30 -4.34
C PRO A 159 9.32 -28.86 -3.85
N MET A 160 9.33 -28.02 -2.82
CA MET A 160 10.55 -27.49 -2.24
C MET A 160 11.53 -28.63 -2.01
N THR A 161 12.78 -28.43 -2.43
CA THR A 161 13.83 -29.41 -2.15
C THR A 161 13.97 -29.59 -0.63
N THR A 162 14.50 -30.73 -0.20
CA THR A 162 14.69 -31.03 1.23
C THR A 162 15.45 -29.92 1.96
N GLU A 163 16.44 -29.31 1.30
CA GLU A 163 17.21 -28.20 1.87
C GLU A 163 16.39 -26.91 1.95
N GLN A 164 15.59 -26.60 0.93
CA GLN A 164 14.69 -25.45 0.98
C GLN A 164 13.61 -25.62 2.08
N LYS A 165 13.09 -26.83 2.29
CA LYS A 165 12.14 -27.13 3.37
C LYS A 165 12.76 -26.87 4.75
N LYS A 166 13.99 -27.33 4.99
CA LYS A 166 14.70 -27.05 6.25
C LYS A 166 14.91 -25.56 6.48
N VAL A 167 15.31 -24.81 5.45
CA VAL A 167 15.50 -23.35 5.54
C VAL A 167 14.17 -22.65 5.86
N PHE A 168 13.08 -23.08 5.22
CA PHE A 168 11.76 -22.52 5.45
C PHE A 168 11.24 -22.83 6.86
N GLU A 169 11.36 -24.06 7.34
CA GLU A 169 11.00 -24.45 8.71
C GLU A 169 11.81 -23.66 9.75
N ALA A 170 13.11 -23.47 9.51
CA ALA A 170 13.96 -22.65 10.38
C ALA A 170 13.53 -21.17 10.38
N MET A 171 13.13 -20.63 9.23
CA MET A 171 12.64 -19.26 9.11
C MET A 171 11.27 -19.10 9.79
N GLN A 172 10.35 -20.05 9.63
CA GLN A 172 9.06 -20.06 10.34
C GLN A 172 9.25 -20.08 11.85
N LYS A 173 10.12 -20.96 12.36
CA LYS A 173 10.45 -21.02 13.78
C LYS A 173 11.05 -19.70 14.29
N THR A 174 11.88 -19.05 13.49
CA THR A 174 12.47 -17.75 13.83
C THR A 174 11.40 -16.66 13.90
N LEU A 175 10.45 -16.64 12.95
CA LEU A 175 9.34 -15.69 12.93
C LEU A 175 8.37 -15.90 14.10
N GLU A 176 8.09 -17.15 14.47
CA GLU A 176 7.26 -17.46 15.65
C GLU A 176 7.93 -16.96 16.94
N ILE A 177 9.23 -17.19 17.09
CA ILE A 177 10.01 -16.67 18.23
C ILE A 177 9.94 -15.14 18.22
N GLN A 178 10.26 -14.47 17.11
CA GLN A 178 10.24 -13.01 17.02
C GLN A 178 8.83 -12.44 17.29
N GLY A 179 7.78 -13.09 16.79
CA GLY A 179 6.39 -12.71 17.06
C GLY A 179 6.04 -12.80 18.55
N GLY A 180 6.46 -13.86 19.22
CA GLY A 180 6.29 -14.00 20.67
C GLY A 180 7.03 -12.92 21.47
N TRP A 181 8.27 -12.60 21.08
CA TRP A 181 9.05 -11.52 21.69
C TRP A 181 8.39 -10.14 21.51
N ILE A 182 7.84 -9.85 20.33
CA ILE A 182 7.14 -8.59 20.05
C ILE A 182 5.86 -8.49 20.90
N GLN A 183 5.05 -9.55 20.96
CA GLN A 183 3.83 -9.56 21.79
C GLN A 183 4.15 -9.36 23.27
N GLN A 184 5.23 -9.97 23.77
CA GLN A 184 5.67 -9.78 25.14
C GLN A 184 6.12 -8.33 25.41
N GLN A 185 6.84 -7.71 24.47
CA GLN A 185 7.26 -6.31 24.58
C GLN A 185 6.07 -5.34 24.54
N GLU A 186 5.07 -5.59 23.68
CA GLU A 186 3.84 -4.79 23.65
C GLU A 186 3.10 -4.85 24.99
N GLN A 187 2.98 -6.05 25.58
CA GLN A 187 2.37 -6.23 26.91
C GLN A 187 3.14 -5.44 27.98
N LEU A 188 4.48 -5.44 27.95
CA LEU A 188 5.30 -4.68 28.89
C LEU A 188 5.32 -3.18 28.61
N SER A 189 4.88 -2.72 27.43
CA SER A 189 4.90 -1.30 27.06
C SER A 189 3.66 -0.52 27.53
N ASN A 190 2.55 -1.23 27.80
CA ASN A 190 1.25 -0.63 28.11
C ASN A 190 0.43 -1.52 29.07
N MET A 191 1.02 -1.84 30.22
CA MET A 191 0.41 -2.68 31.25
C MET A 191 -0.30 -1.85 32.33
N ASP A 192 -1.34 -2.43 32.93
CA ASP A 192 -1.91 -1.94 34.18
C ASP A 192 -0.86 -1.88 35.29
N CYS A 193 -1.10 -1.06 36.31
CA CYS A 193 -0.20 -0.97 37.45
C CYS A 193 -0.03 -2.35 38.10
N PRO A 194 1.20 -2.91 38.12
CA PRO A 194 1.42 -4.21 38.71
C PRO A 194 1.39 -4.12 40.25
N ALA A 195 1.05 -5.24 40.91
CA ALA A 195 0.90 -5.28 42.37
C ALA A 195 2.14 -4.77 43.14
N TRP A 196 3.35 -5.01 42.61
CA TRP A 196 4.60 -4.53 43.22
C TRP A 196 4.81 -3.02 43.09
N ALA A 197 4.14 -2.35 42.14
CA ALA A 197 4.20 -0.90 41.93
C ALA A 197 3.02 -0.14 42.58
N GLN A 198 2.00 -0.84 43.05
CA GLN A 198 0.75 -0.25 43.52
C GLN A 198 0.96 0.84 44.58
N GLN A 199 1.81 0.59 45.58
CA GLN A 199 2.07 1.58 46.64
C GLN A 199 2.72 2.86 46.10
N ALA A 200 3.64 2.74 45.14
CA ALA A 200 4.28 3.89 44.52
C ALA A 200 3.30 4.63 43.60
N PHE A 201 2.44 3.90 42.89
CA PHE A 201 1.37 4.47 42.07
C PHE A 201 0.37 5.26 42.92
N ASP A 202 -0.10 4.69 44.04
CA ASP A 202 -1.05 5.37 44.92
C ASP A 202 -0.45 6.66 45.51
N TYR A 203 0.85 6.64 45.83
CA TYR A 203 1.57 7.83 46.32
C TYR A 203 1.67 8.94 45.26
N TYR A 204 2.04 8.60 44.03
CA TYR A 204 2.18 9.56 42.93
C TYR A 204 0.91 9.78 42.11
N ARG A 205 -0.21 9.15 42.50
CA ARG A 205 -1.49 9.18 41.77
C ARG A 205 -1.93 10.58 41.33
N PRO A 206 -1.81 11.64 42.15
CA PRO A 206 -2.18 13.00 41.73
C PRO A 206 -1.36 13.56 40.55
N PHE A 207 -0.20 12.97 40.24
CA PHE A 207 0.73 13.41 39.21
C PHE A 207 0.74 12.52 37.96
N ILE A 208 -0.02 11.42 37.96
CA ILE A 208 -0.05 10.43 36.88
C ILE A 208 -1.39 10.53 36.14
N MET A 209 -1.33 10.84 34.85
CA MET A 209 -2.53 11.07 34.02
C MET A 209 -3.20 9.79 33.51
N ASN A 210 -2.46 8.67 33.43
CA ASN A 210 -2.94 7.40 32.88
C ASN A 210 -2.71 6.26 33.87
N ASP A 211 -3.66 5.33 33.97
CA ASP A 211 -3.62 4.19 34.88
C ASP A 211 -2.82 3.01 34.28
N LYS A 212 -2.28 3.19 33.07
CA LYS A 212 -1.38 2.27 32.37
C LYS A 212 -0.02 2.89 32.10
N GLY A 213 1.00 2.05 32.08
CA GLY A 213 2.38 2.44 31.80
C GLY A 213 3.23 1.26 31.39
N SER A 214 4.46 1.55 30.92
CA SER A 214 5.42 0.49 30.63
C SER A 214 6.00 -0.10 31.91
N TYR A 215 6.54 -1.31 31.83
CA TYR A 215 7.27 -1.96 32.92
C TYR A 215 8.36 -1.06 33.50
N GLU A 216 9.14 -0.40 32.63
CA GLU A 216 10.19 0.54 33.08
C GLU A 216 9.61 1.80 33.73
N PHE A 217 8.46 2.30 33.27
CA PHE A 217 7.76 3.39 33.95
C PHE A 217 7.40 2.98 35.39
N TRP A 218 6.77 1.81 35.56
CA TRP A 218 6.42 1.29 36.88
C TRP A 218 7.65 1.05 37.76
N ARG A 219 8.72 0.52 37.18
CA ARG A 219 9.99 0.24 37.87
C ARG A 219 10.64 1.52 38.37
N LEU A 220 10.72 2.56 37.53
CA LEU A 220 11.25 3.85 37.89
C LEU A 220 10.40 4.54 38.96
N LEU A 221 9.07 4.44 38.85
CA LEU A 221 8.15 4.99 39.84
C LEU A 221 8.40 4.40 41.24
N VAL A 222 8.61 3.07 41.32
CA VAL A 222 8.96 2.39 42.57
C VAL A 222 10.33 2.79 43.10
N ILE A 223 11.34 2.92 42.23
CA ILE A 223 12.67 3.38 42.62
C ILE A 223 12.60 4.79 43.23
N MET A 224 11.86 5.70 42.59
CA MET A 224 11.67 7.06 43.09
C MET A 224 10.97 7.07 44.44
N TYR A 225 9.87 6.32 44.57
CA TYR A 225 9.13 6.20 45.81
C TYR A 225 10.01 5.69 46.97
N ARG A 226 10.78 4.62 46.74
CA ARG A 226 11.69 4.04 47.74
C ARG A 226 12.75 5.04 48.17
N LYS A 227 13.34 5.77 47.22
CA LYS A 227 14.35 6.81 47.50
C LYS A 227 13.76 7.94 48.35
N GLU A 228 12.54 8.38 48.05
CA GLU A 228 11.85 9.45 48.79
C GLU A 228 11.45 9.02 50.21
N LYS A 229 11.14 7.73 50.41
CA LYS A 229 10.80 7.15 51.72
C LYS A 229 12.01 6.60 52.50
N GLY A 230 13.21 6.63 51.92
CA GLY A 230 14.41 6.06 52.54
C GLY A 230 14.37 4.54 52.71
N ILE A 231 13.61 3.83 51.88
CA ILE A 231 13.47 2.37 51.93
C ILE A 231 14.70 1.74 51.26
N GLN A 232 15.45 0.91 52.01
CA GLN A 232 16.58 0.17 51.47
C GLN A 232 16.14 -1.24 51.02
N VAL A 233 16.67 -1.66 49.88
CA VAL A 233 16.37 -2.95 49.25
C VAL A 233 17.58 -3.85 49.45
N HIS A 234 17.39 -5.05 49.99
CA HIS A 234 18.49 -5.94 50.39
C HIS A 234 18.63 -7.19 49.50
N SER A 235 17.69 -7.46 48.57
CA SER A 235 17.76 -8.59 47.62
C SER A 235 16.99 -8.37 46.30
N GLU A 236 17.29 -9.16 45.27
CA GLU A 236 16.55 -9.15 43.98
C GLU A 236 15.10 -9.61 44.11
N SER A 237 14.76 -10.40 45.14
CA SER A 237 13.37 -10.79 45.43
C SER A 237 12.50 -9.65 45.97
N ASP A 238 13.11 -8.51 46.28
CA ASP A 238 12.43 -7.28 46.69
C ASP A 238 12.22 -6.30 45.51
N ILE A 239 12.61 -6.69 44.27
CA ILE A 239 12.48 -5.92 43.03
C ILE A 239 11.30 -6.46 42.22
#